data_AF-A0A969J2R6-F1
#
_entry.id   AF-A0A969J2R6-F1
#
_cell.length_a   1.000
_cell.length_b   1.000
_cell.length_c   1.000
_cell.angle_alpha   90.00
_cell.angle_beta   90.00
_cell.angle_gamma   90.00
#
_symmetry.space_group_name_H-M   'P 1'
#
loop_
_entity.id
_entity.type
_entity.pdbx_description
1 polymer ?
#
loop_
_entity_poly.entity_id
_entity_poly.type
_entity_poly.pdbx_seq_one_letter_code
_entity_poly.pdbx_strand_id
1 'polypeptide(L)' 'MHPMFKQRLIQFLQDDLAIPADAIAVALRHPEQSPSLLPMILWQYGLITIDQLDKVFDWLETA' A
#
# COMPACT_ATOMS: atom_id res chain seq x y z
N MET A 1 -8.76 11.05 11.34
CA MET A 1 -8.16 10.10 10.40
C MET A 1 -9.30 9.28 9.79
N HIS A 2 -9.60 9.44 8.51
CA HIS A 2 -10.77 8.79 7.89
C HIS A 2 -10.48 7.29 7.66
N PRO A 3 -11.11 6.35 8.39
CA PRO A 3 -10.84 4.91 8.26
C PRO A 3 -11.06 4.37 6.84
N MET A 4 -11.86 5.07 6.03
CA MET A 4 -12.17 4.67 4.66
C MET A 4 -10.98 4.76 3.69
N PHE A 5 -10.04 5.67 3.90
CA PHE A 5 -8.90 5.83 2.99
C PHE A 5 -7.97 4.61 3.02
N LYS A 6 -7.70 4.11 4.23
CA LYS A 6 -6.87 2.92 4.45
C LYS A 6 -7.49 1.67 3.82
N GLN A 7 -8.80 1.51 3.95
CA GLN A 7 -9.51 0.37 3.35
C GLN A 7 -9.50 0.42 1.82
N ARG A 8 -9.70 1.59 1.20
CA ARG A 8 -9.61 1.73 -0.26
C ARG A 8 -8.21 1.42 -0.78
N LEU A 9 -7.17 1.89 -0.10
CA LEU A 9 -5.79 1.60 -0.47
C LEU A 9 -5.53 0.09 -0.41
N ILE A 10 -5.95 -0.59 0.67
CA ILE A 10 -5.79 -2.05 0.79
C ILE A 10 -6.55 -2.77 -0.32
N GLN A 11 -7.75 -2.33 -0.66
CA GLN A 11 -8.54 -2.89 -1.76
C GLN A 11 -7.81 -2.75 -3.09
N PHE A 12 -7.31 -1.55 -3.42
CA PHE A 12 -6.53 -1.29 -4.64
C PHE A 12 -5.27 -2.17 -4.72
N LEU A 13 -4.52 -2.27 -3.62
CA LEU A 13 -3.33 -3.12 -3.56
C LEU A 13 -3.66 -4.59 -3.87
N GLN A 14 -4.81 -5.10 -3.39
CA GLN A 14 -5.22 -6.50 -3.62
C GLN A 14 -5.85 -6.73 -4.99
N ASP A 15 -6.69 -5.82 -5.45
CA ASP A 15 -7.51 -6.00 -6.66
C ASP A 15 -6.75 -5.56 -7.93
N ASP A 16 -6.18 -4.36 -7.93
CA ASP A 16 -5.48 -3.79 -9.08
C ASP A 16 -4.04 -4.28 -9.19
N LEU A 17 -3.32 -4.37 -8.05
CA LEU A 17 -1.90 -4.75 -8.04
C LEU A 17 -1.67 -6.23 -7.70
N ALA A 18 -2.73 -6.99 -7.44
CA ALA A 18 -2.68 -8.41 -7.08
C ALA A 18 -1.73 -8.73 -5.91
N ILE A 19 -1.54 -7.78 -4.98
CA ILE A 19 -0.64 -7.94 -3.84
C ILE A 19 -1.32 -8.82 -2.79
N PRO A 20 -0.65 -9.89 -2.32
CA PRO A 20 -1.25 -10.80 -1.35
C PRO A 20 -1.49 -10.10 -0.01
N ALA A 21 -2.59 -10.46 0.66
CA ALA A 21 -2.95 -9.90 1.95
C ALA A 21 -1.85 -10.08 3.02
N ASP A 22 -1.08 -11.18 2.96
CA ASP A 22 0.08 -11.40 3.83
C ASP A 22 1.18 -10.33 3.65
N ALA A 23 1.47 -9.93 2.42
CA ALA A 23 2.44 -8.86 2.14
C ALA A 23 1.97 -7.52 2.73
N ILE A 24 0.68 -7.22 2.56
CA ILE A 24 0.06 -6.01 3.13
C ILE A 24 0.08 -6.08 4.66
N ALA A 25 -0.20 -7.25 5.26
CA ALA A 25 -0.17 -7.45 6.70
C ALA A 25 1.22 -7.23 7.29
N VAL A 26 2.30 -7.60 6.58
CA VAL A 26 3.68 -7.30 7.00
C VAL A 26 3.90 -5.79 7.08
N ALA A 27 3.46 -5.04 6.07
CA ALA A 27 3.60 -3.59 6.06
C ALA A 27 2.71 -2.89 7.11
N LEU A 28 1.50 -3.42 7.37
CA LEU A 28 0.56 -2.89 8.37
C LEU A 28 0.99 -3.10 9.83
N ARG A 29 1.90 -4.04 10.09
CA ARG A 29 2.46 -4.30 11.44
C ARG A 29 3.41 -3.21 11.90
N HIS A 30 3.85 -2.31 11.01
CA HIS A 30 4.70 -1.19 11.39
C HIS A 30 3.91 -0.13 12.19
N PRO A 31 4.48 0.36 13.30
CA PRO A 31 3.82 1.35 14.16
C PRO A 31 3.67 2.72 13.47
N GLU A 32 4.43 2.95 12.40
CA GLU A 32 4.36 4.14 11.56
C GLU A 32 3.12 4.04 10.65
N GLN A 33 1.96 4.43 11.19
CA GLN A 33 0.65 4.33 10.54
C GLN A 33 0.43 5.38 9.42
N SER A 34 1.49 5.95 8.86
CA SER A 34 1.39 6.94 7.79
C SER A 34 1.06 6.22 6.48
N PRO A 35 -0.09 6.49 5.85
CA PRO A 35 -0.48 5.82 4.60
C PRO A 35 0.53 6.07 3.47
N SER A 36 1.28 7.16 3.52
CA SER A 36 2.37 7.49 2.61
C SER A 36 3.61 6.59 2.75
N LEU A 37 3.78 5.92 3.90
CA LEU A 37 4.91 5.01 4.16
C LEU A 37 4.59 3.56 3.80
N LEU A 38 3.32 3.18 3.73
CA LEU A 38 2.90 1.82 3.36
C LEU A 38 3.49 1.36 2.01
N PRO A 39 3.44 2.16 0.92
CA PRO A 39 3.99 1.77 -0.37
C PRO A 39 5.52 1.62 -0.29
N MET A 40 6.19 2.53 0.43
CA MET A 40 7.64 2.46 0.64
C MET A 40 8.04 1.20 1.40
N ILE A 41 7.30 0.82 2.44
CA ILE A 41 7.56 -0.41 3.19
C ILE A 41 7.37 -1.62 2.27
N LEU A 42 6.29 -1.69 1.50
CA LEU A 42 6.08 -2.79 0.55
C LEU A 42 7.26 -2.94 -0.43
N TRP A 43 7.79 -1.83 -0.93
CA TRP A 43 8.96 -1.84 -1.83
C TRP A 43 10.25 -2.23 -1.12
N GLN A 44 10.50 -1.72 0.09
CA GLN A 44 11.68 -2.06 0.89
C GLN A 44 11.76 -3.56 1.23
N TYR A 45 10.61 -4.21 1.42
CA TYR A 45 10.52 -5.65 1.65
C TYR A 45 10.56 -6.46 0.34
N GLY A 46 10.64 -5.82 -0.83
CA GLY A 46 10.61 -6.49 -2.14
C GLY A 46 9.26 -7.11 -2.48
N LEU A 47 8.18 -6.69 -1.82
CA LEU A 47 6.82 -7.19 -2.01
C LEU A 47 6.17 -6.59 -3.26
N ILE A 48 6.64 -5.41 -3.68
CA ILE A 48 6.23 -4.73 -4.90
C ILE A 48 7.44 -4.23 -5.67
N THR A 49 7.30 -4.10 -6.99
CA THR A 49 8.33 -3.50 -7.84
C THR A 49 8.21 -1.97 -7.85
N ILE A 50 9.22 -1.30 -8.39
CA ILE A 50 9.20 0.16 -8.54
C ILE A 50 8.04 0.64 -9.45
N ASP A 51 7.66 -0.14 -10.46
CA ASP A 51 6.48 0.14 -11.32
C ASP A 51 5.17 0.08 -10.53
N GLN A 52 5.03 -0.91 -9.66
CA GLN A 52 3.85 -1.03 -8.80
C GLN A 52 3.84 0.07 -7.75
N LEU A 53 5.01 0.44 -7.21
CA LEU A 53 5.14 1.56 -6.28
C LEU A 53 4.64 2.86 -6.91
N ASP A 54 5.03 3.15 -8.15
CA ASP A 54 4.61 4.33 -8.90
C ASP A 54 3.07 4.40 -9.03
N LYS A 55 2.43 3.28 -9.41
CA LYS A 55 0.97 3.18 -9.50
C LYS A 55 0.26 3.42 -8.16
N VAL A 56 0.84 2.99 -7.05
CA VAL A 56 0.28 3.28 -5.73
C VAL A 56 0.35 4.78 -5.42
N PHE A 57 1.46 5.45 -5.76
CA PHE A 57 1.58 6.89 -5.56
C PHE A 57 0.63 7.69 -6.45
N ASP A 58 0.53 7.34 -7.74
CA ASP A 58 -0.44 7.95 -8.67
C ASP A 58 -1.89 7.81 -8.15
N TRP A 59 -2.24 6.62 -7.64
CA TRP A 59 -3.53 6.39 -7.01
C TRP A 59 -3.73 7.23 -5.73
N LEU A 60 -2.69 7.37 -4.89
CA LEU A 60 -2.74 8.19 -3.68
C LEU A 60 -2.92 9.69 -3.97
N GLU A 61 -2.45 10.19 -5.11
CA GLU A 61 -2.63 11.58 -5.53
C GLU A 61 -4.03 11.85 -6.10
N THR A 62 -4.71 10.82 -6.60
CA THR A 62 -6.03 10.94 -7.26
C THR A 62 -7.23 10.60 -6.37
N ALA A 63 -7.00 9.96 -5.20
CA ALA A 63 -8.03 9.47 -4.26
C ALA A 63 -8.41 10.43 -3.12
#